data_AF-A0A2J8IZ71-F1
#
_entry.id   AF-A0A2J8IZ71-F1
#
_cell.length_a   1.000
_cell.length_b   1.000
_cell.length_c   1.000
_cell.angle_alpha   90.00
_cell.angle_beta   90.00
_cell.angle_gamma   90.00
#
_symmetry.space_group_name_H-M   'P 1'
#
loop_
_entity.id
_entity.type
_entity.pdbx_description
1 polymer ?
#
loop_
_entity_poly.entity_id
_entity_poly.type
_entity_poly.pdbx_seq_one_letter_code
_entity_poly.pdbx_strand_id
1 'polypeptide(L)'
;MRDRWDYVDSIDVPDSYNGPRLQFPLTCTDIDLLLEAFKEQQILHAHYVLEVLFETKKVLKQMPNFTHIQTSPSKEVTICGDLHGKLDDLFLIFYK
;
A
#
# COMPACT_ATOMS: atom_id res chain seq x y z
N MET A 1 -25.21 7.99 4.18
CA MET A 1 -23.73 7.99 4.18
C MET A 1 -23.31 7.86 2.73
N ARG A 2 -22.40 8.68 2.22
CA ARG A 2 -21.89 8.50 0.84
C ARG A 2 -21.12 7.18 0.77
N ASP A 3 -21.40 6.40 -0.26
CA ASP A 3 -20.73 5.12 -0.48
C ASP A 3 -19.30 5.37 -0.98
N ARG A 4 -18.40 4.40 -0.77
CA ARG A 4 -16.98 4.49 -1.18
C ARG A 4 -16.83 4.97 -2.63
N TRP A 5 -17.66 4.43 -3.51
CA TRP A 5 -17.67 4.71 -4.93
C TRP A 5 -17.96 6.18 -5.24
N ASP A 6 -18.78 6.85 -4.42
CA ASP A 6 -19.08 8.29 -4.57
C ASP A 6 -17.82 9.18 -4.48
N TYR A 7 -16.80 8.76 -3.71
CA TYR A 7 -15.56 9.51 -3.53
C TYR A 7 -14.50 9.19 -4.59
N VAL A 8 -14.41 7.94 -5.02
CA VAL A 8 -13.39 7.49 -5.97
C VAL A 8 -13.80 7.85 -7.40
N ASP A 9 -15.07 7.61 -7.77
CA ASP A 9 -15.58 7.87 -9.12
C ASP A 9 -15.71 9.37 -9.43
N SER A 10 -15.71 10.23 -8.41
CA SER A 10 -15.72 11.69 -8.57
C SER A 10 -14.33 12.28 -8.82
N ILE A 11 -13.27 11.48 -8.72
CA ILE A 11 -11.89 11.90 -9.02
C ILE A 11 -11.48 11.29 -10.35
N ASP A 12 -11.53 12.11 -11.41
CA ASP A 12 -11.06 11.75 -12.74
C ASP A 12 -9.54 11.54 -12.75
N VAL A 13 -9.08 10.49 -13.43
CA VAL A 13 -7.66 10.23 -13.64
C VAL A 13 -7.32 10.57 -15.08
N PRO A 14 -6.61 11.68 -15.34
CA PRO A 14 -6.39 12.15 -16.70
C PRO A 14 -5.58 11.14 -17.52
N ASP A 15 -5.79 11.11 -18.83
CA ASP A 15 -5.02 10.25 -19.76
C ASP A 15 -3.52 10.59 -19.77
N SER A 16 -3.16 11.83 -19.41
CA SER A 16 -1.76 12.26 -19.25
C SER A 16 -1.07 11.70 -18.01
N TYR A 17 -1.80 11.08 -17.08
CA TYR A 17 -1.22 10.42 -15.93
C TYR A 17 -0.55 9.10 -16.34
N ASN A 18 0.77 9.10 -16.27
CA ASN A 18 1.64 7.99 -16.67
C ASN A 18 2.21 7.20 -15.47
N GLY A 19 1.75 7.49 -14.26
CA GLY A 19 2.15 6.74 -13.06
C GLY A 19 1.34 5.45 -12.88
N PRO A 20 1.59 4.69 -11.78
CA PRO A 20 0.92 3.43 -11.53
C PRO A 20 -0.60 3.56 -11.45
N ARG A 21 -1.30 2.67 -12.15
CA ARG A 21 -2.76 2.56 -12.12
C ARG A 21 -3.15 1.27 -11.42
N LEU A 22 -3.72 1.39 -10.23
CA LEU A 22 -4.00 0.24 -9.37
C LEU A 22 -5.29 -0.46 -9.75
N GLN A 23 -5.32 -1.78 -9.56
CA GLN A 23 -6.51 -2.61 -9.62
C GLN A 23 -6.53 -3.53 -8.40
N PHE A 24 -7.67 -3.59 -7.70
CA PHE A 24 -7.81 -4.40 -6.50
C PHE A 24 -8.50 -5.74 -6.81
N PRO A 25 -8.08 -6.86 -6.16
CA PRO A 25 -7.04 -6.93 -5.12
C PRO A 25 -5.62 -6.79 -5.70
N LEU A 26 -4.75 -6.09 -4.96
CA LEU A 26 -3.34 -5.91 -5.36
C LEU A 26 -2.60 -7.25 -5.39
N THR A 27 -1.78 -7.42 -6.41
CA THR A 27 -0.83 -8.53 -6.57
C THR A 27 0.58 -8.10 -6.18
N CYS A 28 1.50 -9.06 -6.00
CA CYS A 28 2.91 -8.73 -5.76
C CYS A 28 3.50 -7.88 -6.91
N THR A 29 3.10 -8.15 -8.15
CA THR A 29 3.53 -7.37 -9.31
C THR A 29 3.08 -5.91 -9.23
N ASP A 30 1.87 -5.64 -8.72
CA ASP A 30 1.40 -4.26 -8.52
C ASP A 30 2.23 -3.53 -7.46
N ILE A 31 2.65 -4.25 -6.41
CA ILE A 31 3.53 -3.71 -5.38
C ILE A 31 4.92 -3.40 -5.95
N ASP A 32 5.49 -4.30 -6.74
CA ASP A 32 6.79 -4.08 -7.38
C ASP A 32 6.75 -2.83 -8.29
N LEU A 33 5.69 -2.68 -9.10
CA LEU A 33 5.49 -1.50 -9.94
C LEU A 33 5.36 -0.20 -9.14
N LEU A 34 4.66 -0.23 -7.99
CA LEU A 34 4.58 0.91 -7.08
C LEU A 34 5.94 1.28 -6.48
N LEU A 35 6.72 0.29 -6.06
CA LEU A 35 8.06 0.50 -5.49
C LEU A 35 8.99 1.11 -6.53
N GLU A 36 9.01 0.61 -7.76
CA GLU A 36 9.82 1.21 -8.85
C GLU A 36 9.37 2.63 -9.18
N ALA A 37 8.07 2.90 -9.28
CA ALA A 37 7.55 4.24 -9.50
C ALA A 37 7.97 5.21 -8.38
N PHE A 38 7.95 4.79 -7.12
CA PHE A 38 8.40 5.63 -6.01
C PHE A 38 9.92 5.85 -5.98
N LYS A 39 10.74 4.88 -6.43
CA LYS A 39 12.18 5.09 -6.63
C LYS A 39 12.45 6.18 -7.67
N GLU A 40 11.64 6.24 -8.71
CA GLU A 40 11.67 7.29 -9.74
C GLU A 40 10.98 8.60 -9.30
N GLN A 41 10.59 8.72 -8.03
CA GLN A 41 9.88 9.88 -7.47
C GLN A 41 8.56 10.19 -8.16
N GLN A 42 7.93 9.19 -8.79
CA GLN A 42 6.59 9.34 -9.33
C GLN A 42 5.56 9.46 -8.19
N ILE A 43 4.53 10.27 -8.42
CA ILE A 43 3.46 10.48 -7.46
C ILE A 43 2.28 9.56 -7.81
N LEU A 44 1.79 8.80 -6.82
CA LEU A 44 0.56 8.03 -6.98
C LEU A 44 -0.64 8.97 -7.04
N HIS A 45 -1.48 8.83 -8.07
CA HIS A 45 -2.64 9.68 -8.23
C HIS A 45 -3.61 9.56 -7.04
N ALA A 46 -4.25 10.67 -6.65
CA ALA A 46 -5.11 10.73 -5.47
C ALA A 46 -6.28 9.71 -5.51
N HIS A 47 -6.79 9.42 -6.71
CA HIS A 47 -7.76 8.35 -6.95
C HIS A 47 -7.28 7.01 -6.35
N TYR A 48 -6.09 6.55 -6.75
CA TYR A 48 -5.51 5.30 -6.30
C TYR A 48 -5.10 5.34 -4.81
N VAL A 49 -4.66 6.50 -4.31
CA VAL A 49 -4.43 6.70 -2.87
C VAL A 49 -5.70 6.47 -2.06
N LEU A 50 -6.84 7.00 -2.51
CA LEU A 50 -8.12 6.79 -1.83
C LEU A 50 -8.53 5.32 -1.85
N GLU A 51 -8.36 4.62 -2.97
CA GLU A 51 -8.66 3.19 -3.04
C GLU A 51 -7.84 2.38 -2.02
N VAL A 52 -6.52 2.63 -1.92
CA VAL A 52 -5.64 2.01 -0.91
C VAL A 52 -6.15 2.29 0.50
N LEU A 53 -6.50 3.54 0.81
CA LEU A 53 -6.98 3.92 2.14
C LEU A 53 -8.32 3.25 2.48
N PHE A 54 -9.24 3.11 1.53
CA PHE A 54 -10.51 2.45 1.74
C PHE A 54 -10.36 0.94 1.94
N GLU A 55 -9.58 0.26 1.11
CA GLU A 55 -9.31 -1.18 1.29
C GLU A 55 -8.55 -1.44 2.60
N THR A 56 -7.55 -0.61 2.92
CA THR A 56 -6.82 -0.68 4.20
C THR A 56 -7.77 -0.52 5.38
N LYS A 57 -8.64 0.51 5.37
CA LYS A 57 -9.63 0.72 6.43
C LYS A 57 -10.58 -0.46 6.59
N LYS A 58 -11.02 -1.06 5.48
CA LYS A 58 -11.90 -2.22 5.48
C LYS A 58 -11.24 -3.42 6.16
N VAL A 59 -9.98 -3.70 5.83
CA VAL A 59 -9.21 -4.80 6.42
C VAL A 59 -8.90 -4.54 7.89
N LEU A 60 -8.32 -3.37 8.21
CA LEU A 60 -7.91 -3.04 9.58
C LEU A 60 -9.09 -3.02 10.57
N LYS A 61 -10.29 -2.62 10.13
CA LYS A 61 -11.50 -2.66 10.98
C LYS A 61 -11.92 -4.07 11.41
N GLN A 62 -11.49 -5.10 10.70
CA GLN A 62 -11.81 -6.50 10.99
C GLN A 62 -10.73 -7.18 11.84
N MET A 63 -9.58 -6.52 12.04
CA MET A 63 -8.48 -7.06 12.81
C MET A 63 -8.67 -6.85 14.32
N PRO A 64 -8.18 -7.76 15.16
CA PRO A 64 -8.20 -7.58 16.61
C PRO A 64 -7.20 -6.49 17.05
N ASN A 65 -7.44 -5.88 18.21
CA ASN A 65 -6.51 -4.90 18.80
C ASN A 65 -5.17 -5.51 19.20
N PHE A 66 -5.13 -6.81 19.48
CA PHE A 66 -3.92 -7.56 19.81
C PHE A 66 -3.76 -8.72 18.84
N THR A 67 -2.63 -8.77 18.14
CA THR A 67 -2.29 -9.86 17.22
C THR A 67 -1.30 -10.78 17.89
N HIS A 68 -1.69 -12.04 18.12
CA HIS A 68 -0.80 -13.07 18.64
C HIS A 68 -0.16 -13.83 17.48
N ILE A 69 1.17 -13.83 17.39
CA ILE A 69 1.92 -14.50 16.33
C ILE A 69 2.57 -15.75 16.92
N GLN A 70 2.42 -16.89 16.24
CA GLN A 70 3.14 -18.12 16.54
C GLN A 70 4.06 -18.44 15.36
N THR A 71 5.32 -18.76 15.65
CA THR A 71 6.30 -19.11 14.61
C THR A 71 6.72 -20.57 14.81
N SER A 72 7.02 -21.26 13.71
CA SER A 72 7.72 -22.55 13.78
C SER A 72 9.22 -22.31 13.94
N PRO A 73 10.00 -23.27 14.49
CA PRO A 73 11.45 -23.14 14.64
C PRO A 73 12.21 -22.80 13.35
N SER A 74 11.65 -23.14 12.18
CA SER A 74 12.24 -22.89 10.86
C SER A 74 11.71 -21.63 10.17
N LYS A 75 10.95 -20.78 10.86
CA LYS A 75 10.38 -19.54 10.31
C LYS A 75 10.85 -18.35 11.13
N GLU A 76 11.36 -17.35 10.44
CA GLU A 76 11.85 -16.13 11.04
C GLU A 76 10.78 -15.03 10.96
N VAL A 77 10.84 -14.10 11.91
CA VAL A 77 10.03 -12.88 11.92
C VAL A 77 10.98 -11.71 12.07
N THR A 78 10.94 -10.79 11.11
CA THR A 78 11.72 -9.55 11.15
C THR A 78 10.90 -8.45 11.81
N ILE A 79 11.40 -7.91 12.91
CA ILE A 79 10.77 -6.77 13.61
C ILE A 79 11.43 -5.48 13.14
N CYS A 80 10.67 -4.62 12.47
CA CYS A 80 11.12 -3.30 12.04
C CYS A 80 10.61 -2.23 13.01
N GLY A 81 11.48 -1.28 13.35
CA GLY A 81 11.13 -0.10 14.15
C GLY A 81 10.53 1.02 13.30
N ASP A 82 10.58 2.25 13.81
CA ASP A 82 10.10 3.42 13.09
C ASP A 82 10.98 3.77 11.89
N LEU A 83 10.35 4.08 10.76
CA LEU A 83 11.00 4.54 9.53
C LEU A 83 10.87 6.05 9.31
N HIS A 84 9.96 6.72 10.02
CA HIS A 84 9.71 8.17 9.90
C HIS A 84 9.55 8.67 8.46
N GLY A 85 8.91 7.87 7.59
CA GLY A 85 8.69 8.23 6.18
C GLY A 85 9.93 8.16 5.28
N LYS A 86 11.04 7.58 5.76
CA LYS A 86 12.23 7.34 4.96
C LYS A 86 12.05 6.10 4.09
N LEU A 87 11.66 6.32 2.83
CA LEU A 87 11.44 5.24 1.87
C LEU A 87 12.72 4.45 1.57
N ASP A 88 13.89 5.10 1.56
CA ASP A 88 15.17 4.42 1.34
C ASP A 88 15.49 3.39 2.43
N ASP A 89 15.13 3.68 3.69
CA ASP A 89 15.28 2.73 4.79
C ASP A 89 14.38 1.50 4.58
N LEU A 90 13.16 1.70 4.04
CA LEU A 90 12.26 0.60 3.69
C LEU A 90 12.84 -0.29 2.58
N PHE A 91 13.43 0.32 1.53
CA PHE A 91 14.08 -0.44 0.46
C PHE A 91 15.28 -1.24 0.97
N LEU A 92 16.09 -0.65 1.86
CA LEU A 92 17.22 -1.36 2.49
C LEU A 92 16.74 -2.56 3.33
N ILE A 93 15.59 -2.44 4.00
CA ILE A 93 14.98 -3.54 4.76
C ILE A 93 14.55 -4.67 3.82
N PHE A 94 13.90 -4.37 2.69
CA PHE A 94 13.45 -5.41 1.74
C PHE A 94 14.58 -6.12 0.99
N TYR A 95 15.76 -5.51 0.90
CA TYR A 95 16.93 -6.16 0.30
C TYR A 95 17.59 -7.20 1.23
N LYS A 96 17.35 -7.11 2.55
CA LYS A 96 17.87 -8.07 3.53
C LYS A 96 17.02 -9.33 3.60
#